data_AF-A0A9P8L7W2-F1
#
_entry.id   AF-A0A9P8L7W2-F1
#
_cell.length_a   1.000
_cell.length_b   1.000
_cell.length_c   1.000
_cell.angle_alpha   90.00
_cell.angle_beta   90.00
_cell.angle_gamma   90.00
#
_symmetry.space_group_name_H-M   'P 1'
#
loop_
_entity.id
_entity.type
_entity.pdbx_description
1 polymer ?
#
loop_
_entity_poly.entity_id
_entity_poly.type
_entity_poly.pdbx_seq_one_letter_code
_entity_poly.pdbx_strand_id
1 'polypeptide(L)'
;MGDGLPGHEFDFYAYVRDSTWMGGRQEYSDLHESAPYWFNYIVPLAYGLNDARLKQQVEQFVEYVISHQADDGWIGSERGYEARDLWARFPLMLGLTQLVEADPRYVDSVIPAMHKFLNLMRSMLRDNYRGYTFWGQARSHDMIIVLQWMYENYPGNNTEVLFDNMRLLNEAAYDWSYYFREDVFPMQDLETLPVDDSLGGFEHGVNLGQALKSGAVVRRFTHNDTLLESTRNGVNWTFLYHGSPSGAIIGDERISGLSPMRG
;
A
#
# COMPACT_ATOMS: atom_id res chain seq x y z
N MET A 1 -15.17 6.71 15.98
CA MET A 1 -14.71 6.53 14.59
C MET A 1 -15.85 6.07 13.68
N GLY A 2 -16.64 5.04 14.06
CA GLY A 2 -17.78 4.55 13.25
C GLY A 2 -18.88 5.59 12.96
N ASP A 3 -19.18 6.48 13.90
CA ASP A 3 -20.15 7.59 13.70
C ASP A 3 -19.47 8.91 13.30
N GLY A 4 -18.16 8.87 13.02
CA GLY A 4 -17.39 10.03 12.55
C GLY A 4 -17.18 9.98 11.04
N LEU A 5 -16.44 10.95 10.50
CA LEU A 5 -16.12 11.02 9.07
C LEU A 5 -15.69 9.66 8.47
N PRO A 6 -14.75 8.90 9.08
CA PRO A 6 -14.27 7.64 8.49
C PRO A 6 -15.36 6.56 8.42
N GLY A 7 -16.35 6.55 9.30
CA GLY A 7 -17.43 5.55 9.22
C GLY A 7 -18.54 5.93 8.23
N HIS A 8 -18.47 7.10 7.60
CA HIS A 8 -19.50 7.64 6.71
C HIS A 8 -19.00 7.95 5.29
N GLU A 9 -17.74 7.66 4.96
CA GLU A 9 -17.20 7.95 3.62
C GLU A 9 -18.01 7.27 2.50
N PHE A 10 -18.48 6.04 2.70
CA PHE A 10 -19.32 5.34 1.72
C PHE A 10 -20.70 6.00 1.53
N ASP A 11 -21.15 6.86 2.44
CA ASP A 11 -22.46 7.50 2.38
C ASP A 11 -22.42 8.79 1.53
N PHE A 12 -21.34 9.57 1.62
CA PHE A 12 -21.26 10.90 0.99
C PHE A 12 -20.01 11.15 0.14
N TYR A 13 -18.90 10.44 0.36
CA TYR A 13 -17.65 10.74 -0.30
C TYR A 13 -17.65 10.16 -1.71
N ALA A 14 -17.74 11.04 -2.72
CA ALA A 14 -17.94 10.65 -4.11
C ALA A 14 -16.86 9.67 -4.63
N TYR A 15 -15.62 9.81 -4.18
CA TYR A 15 -14.50 8.95 -4.60
C TYR A 15 -14.50 7.56 -3.94
N VAL A 16 -15.44 7.29 -3.04
CA VAL A 16 -15.71 5.97 -2.48
C VAL A 16 -17.05 5.45 -3.00
N ARG A 17 -18.14 6.21 -2.77
CA ARG A 17 -19.50 5.80 -3.14
C ARG A 17 -19.70 5.66 -4.64
N ASP A 18 -19.23 6.64 -5.41
CA ASP A 18 -19.43 6.73 -6.86
C ASP A 18 -18.12 6.39 -7.62
N SER A 19 -17.22 5.65 -6.96
CA SER A 19 -15.91 5.25 -7.45
C SER A 19 -15.99 4.36 -8.69
N THR A 20 -14.99 4.41 -9.56
CA THR A 20 -14.87 3.45 -10.66
C THR A 20 -14.67 2.01 -10.19
N TRP A 21 -14.21 1.82 -8.95
CA TRP A 21 -14.15 0.51 -8.27
C TRP A 21 -15.52 -0.12 -8.02
N MET A 22 -16.58 0.69 -8.05
CA MET A 22 -17.98 0.29 -7.83
C MET A 22 -18.85 0.55 -9.07
N GLY A 23 -18.24 0.63 -10.26
CA GLY A 23 -18.95 0.87 -11.52
C GLY A 23 -19.35 2.32 -11.77
N GLY A 24 -18.95 3.22 -10.87
CA GLY A 24 -19.14 4.66 -11.00
C GLY A 24 -18.14 5.33 -11.95
N ARG A 25 -17.95 6.64 -11.75
CA ARG A 25 -17.17 7.51 -12.65
C ARG A 25 -16.31 8.54 -11.91
N GLN A 26 -16.30 8.51 -10.59
CA GLN A 26 -15.61 9.50 -9.77
C GLN A 26 -14.29 8.92 -9.27
N GLU A 27 -13.21 9.69 -9.40
CA GLU A 27 -11.91 9.38 -8.81
C GLU A 27 -11.30 10.68 -8.29
N TYR A 28 -10.56 10.60 -7.18
CA TYR A 28 -9.84 11.75 -6.61
C TYR A 28 -8.67 12.17 -7.51
N SER A 29 -7.97 11.19 -8.06
CA SER A 29 -6.78 11.33 -8.89
C SER A 29 -6.71 10.17 -9.89
N ASP A 30 -5.81 10.26 -10.86
CA ASP A 30 -5.57 9.18 -11.84
C ASP A 30 -4.99 7.90 -11.22
N LEU A 31 -4.62 7.93 -9.93
CA LEU A 31 -4.14 6.77 -9.18
C LEU A 31 -5.26 5.80 -8.79
N HIS A 32 -6.51 6.26 -8.80
CA HIS A 32 -7.70 5.46 -8.47
C HIS A 32 -7.60 4.77 -7.10
N GLU A 33 -7.05 5.45 -6.10
CA GLU A 33 -6.62 4.84 -4.84
C GLU A 33 -7.60 5.06 -3.67
N SER A 34 -8.54 6.00 -3.78
CA SER A 34 -9.43 6.39 -2.68
C SER A 34 -10.28 5.24 -2.16
N ALA A 35 -10.97 4.50 -3.04
CA ALA A 35 -11.80 3.39 -2.63
C ALA A 35 -10.99 2.18 -2.08
N PRO A 36 -9.85 1.79 -2.67
CA PRO A 36 -8.93 0.82 -2.05
C PRO A 36 -8.41 1.22 -0.67
N TYR A 37 -8.04 2.49 -0.47
CA TYR A 37 -7.65 2.99 0.85
C TYR A 37 -8.80 2.93 1.84
N TRP A 38 -9.99 3.35 1.40
CA TRP A 38 -11.22 3.24 2.18
C TRP A 38 -11.46 1.79 2.62
N PHE A 39 -11.39 0.86 1.67
CA PHE A 39 -11.60 -0.55 1.93
C PHE A 39 -10.57 -1.12 2.92
N ASN A 40 -9.29 -0.76 2.76
CA ASN A 40 -8.21 -1.19 3.64
C ASN A 40 -8.45 -0.80 5.12
N TYR A 41 -9.01 0.38 5.40
CA TYR A 41 -9.30 0.80 6.77
C TYR A 41 -10.69 0.38 7.26
N ILE A 42 -11.69 0.34 6.39
CA ILE A 42 -13.08 0.12 6.82
C ILE A 42 -13.30 -1.32 7.27
N VAL A 43 -12.57 -2.28 6.70
CA VAL A 43 -12.60 -3.69 7.10
C VAL A 43 -12.28 -3.87 8.59
N PRO A 44 -11.09 -3.51 9.11
CA PRO A 44 -10.80 -3.69 10.53
C PRO A 44 -11.72 -2.85 11.42
N LEU A 45 -12.19 -1.68 10.97
CA LEU A 45 -13.16 -0.88 11.74
C LEU A 45 -14.53 -1.59 11.87
N ALA A 46 -15.07 -2.10 10.76
CA ALA A 46 -16.36 -2.78 10.70
C ALA A 46 -16.38 -4.05 11.57
N TYR A 47 -15.32 -4.86 11.46
CA TYR A 47 -15.23 -6.12 12.18
C TYR A 47 -14.83 -5.92 13.65
N GLY A 48 -13.92 -5.00 13.94
CA GLY A 48 -13.51 -4.67 15.31
C GLY A 48 -14.64 -4.07 16.16
N LEU A 49 -15.51 -3.26 15.56
CA LEU A 49 -16.70 -2.72 16.24
C LEU A 49 -17.93 -3.64 16.17
N ASN A 50 -17.85 -4.72 15.38
CA ASN A 50 -19.00 -5.56 15.03
C ASN A 50 -20.20 -4.74 14.49
N ASP A 51 -19.92 -3.75 13.65
CA ASP A 51 -20.92 -2.84 13.12
C ASP A 51 -21.59 -3.42 11.85
N ALA A 52 -22.90 -3.66 11.91
CA ALA A 52 -23.65 -4.29 10.83
C ALA A 52 -23.73 -3.41 9.57
N ARG A 53 -23.83 -2.08 9.72
CA ARG A 53 -23.90 -1.15 8.58
C ARG A 53 -22.56 -1.14 7.83
N LEU A 54 -21.45 -1.03 8.58
CA LEU A 54 -20.12 -1.02 7.96
C LEU A 54 -19.79 -2.37 7.30
N LYS A 55 -20.17 -3.50 7.92
CA LYS A 55 -20.03 -4.83 7.30
C LYS A 55 -20.81 -4.95 6.00
N GLN A 56 -22.01 -4.38 5.93
CA GLN A 56 -22.80 -4.36 4.71
C GLN A 56 -22.13 -3.55 3.59
N GLN A 57 -21.43 -2.45 3.93
CA GLN A 57 -20.68 -1.66 2.95
C GLN A 57 -19.45 -2.42 2.45
N VAL A 58 -18.73 -3.10 3.34
CA VAL A 58 -17.62 -4.01 3.00
C VAL A 58 -18.09 -5.11 2.04
N GLU A 59 -19.22 -5.75 2.35
CA GLU A 59 -19.81 -6.81 1.53
C GLU A 59 -20.15 -6.29 0.12
N GLN A 60 -20.86 -5.16 0.03
CA GLN A 60 -21.18 -4.54 -1.27
C GLN A 60 -19.92 -4.26 -2.11
N PHE A 61 -18.86 -3.75 -1.47
CA PHE A 61 -17.63 -3.43 -2.17
C PHE A 61 -16.90 -4.67 -2.67
N VAL A 62 -16.67 -5.66 -1.79
CA VAL A 62 -15.92 -6.86 -2.16
C VAL A 62 -16.69 -7.69 -3.19
N GLU A 63 -18.01 -7.83 -3.07
CA GLU A 63 -18.83 -8.55 -4.04
C GLU A 63 -18.72 -7.92 -5.43
N TYR A 64 -18.80 -6.59 -5.53
CA TYR A 64 -18.66 -5.90 -6.80
C TYR A 64 -17.25 -6.11 -7.39
N VAL A 65 -16.20 -5.84 -6.60
CA VAL A 65 -14.81 -5.92 -7.07
C VAL A 65 -14.45 -7.33 -7.55
N ILE A 66 -14.88 -8.37 -6.81
CA ILE A 66 -14.57 -9.76 -7.16
C ILE A 66 -15.39 -10.23 -8.36
N SER A 67 -16.69 -9.88 -8.44
CA SER A 67 -17.55 -10.26 -9.57
C SER A 67 -17.19 -9.58 -10.88
N HIS A 68 -16.49 -8.45 -10.83
CA HIS A 68 -16.04 -7.69 -12.00
C HIS A 68 -14.53 -7.86 -12.29
N GLN A 69 -13.86 -8.83 -11.66
CA GLN A 69 -12.48 -9.15 -12.01
C GLN A 69 -12.39 -9.61 -13.47
N ALA A 70 -11.47 -9.02 -14.23
CA ALA A 70 -11.31 -9.33 -15.65
C ALA A 70 -10.84 -10.78 -15.88
N ASP A 71 -11.03 -11.28 -17.10
CA ASP A 71 -10.71 -12.66 -17.48
C ASP A 71 -9.23 -13.02 -17.30
N ASP A 72 -8.33 -12.06 -17.50
CA ASP A 72 -6.88 -12.23 -17.32
C ASP A 72 -6.41 -12.09 -15.87
N GLY A 73 -7.29 -11.69 -14.94
CA GLY A 73 -6.98 -11.49 -13.53
C GLY A 73 -6.90 -10.05 -13.07
N TRP A 74 -7.07 -9.06 -13.95
CA TRP A 74 -7.07 -7.67 -13.55
C TRP A 74 -8.22 -7.37 -12.58
N ILE A 75 -7.92 -6.68 -11.48
CA ILE A 75 -8.89 -6.35 -10.43
C ILE A 75 -9.08 -4.83 -10.35
N GLY A 76 -10.34 -4.38 -10.32
CA GLY A 76 -10.71 -2.96 -10.36
C GLY A 76 -10.72 -2.34 -11.77
N SER A 77 -10.93 -1.02 -11.81
CA SER A 77 -11.09 -0.27 -13.06
C SER A 77 -9.82 -0.24 -13.92
N GLU A 78 -9.98 -0.27 -15.24
CA GLU A 78 -8.91 -0.17 -16.25
C GLU A 78 -9.03 1.10 -17.11
N ARG A 79 -9.82 2.09 -16.68
CA ARG A 79 -10.00 3.35 -17.42
C ARG A 79 -8.88 4.33 -17.06
N GLY A 80 -8.59 5.28 -17.95
CA GLY A 80 -7.67 6.40 -17.67
C GLY A 80 -6.29 6.28 -18.33
N TYR A 81 -5.43 7.28 -18.05
CA TYR A 81 -4.09 7.40 -18.64
C TYR A 81 -3.11 6.34 -18.10
N GLU A 82 -3.21 5.99 -16.82
CA GLU A 82 -2.38 4.96 -16.17
C GLU A 82 -3.09 3.61 -16.10
N ALA A 83 -3.78 3.23 -17.19
CA ALA A 83 -4.43 1.94 -17.29
C ALA A 83 -3.45 0.82 -16.93
N ARG A 84 -3.85 0.03 -15.93
CA ARG A 84 -3.05 -1.04 -15.32
C ARG A 84 -1.89 -0.63 -14.43
N ASP A 85 -1.98 0.51 -13.73
CA ASP A 85 -1.13 0.77 -12.57
C ASP A 85 -1.46 -0.18 -11.39
N LEU A 86 -0.43 -0.84 -10.88
CA LEU A 86 -0.51 -1.80 -9.77
C LEU A 86 -0.74 -1.13 -8.41
N TRP A 87 -0.40 0.15 -8.25
CA TRP A 87 -0.33 0.84 -6.97
C TRP A 87 -1.62 0.73 -6.16
N ALA A 88 -2.78 1.12 -6.71
CA ALA A 88 -4.06 1.05 -6.00
C ALA A 88 -4.49 -0.38 -5.61
N ARG A 89 -3.88 -1.42 -6.20
CA ARG A 89 -4.14 -2.81 -5.85
C ARG A 89 -3.40 -3.22 -4.58
N PHE A 90 -2.38 -2.47 -4.15
CA PHE A 90 -1.65 -2.76 -2.92
C PHE A 90 -2.53 -2.55 -1.68
N PRO A 91 -3.16 -1.38 -1.45
CA PRO A 91 -4.10 -1.21 -0.34
C PRO A 91 -5.35 -2.09 -0.50
N LEU A 92 -5.83 -2.33 -1.72
CA LEU A 92 -6.94 -3.28 -1.96
C LEU A 92 -6.58 -4.67 -1.41
N MET A 93 -5.42 -5.20 -1.79
CA MET A 93 -4.99 -6.53 -1.38
C MET A 93 -4.78 -6.62 0.13
N LEU A 94 -4.26 -5.57 0.78
CA LEU A 94 -4.22 -5.49 2.24
C LEU A 94 -5.63 -5.56 2.86
N GLY A 95 -6.61 -4.86 2.28
CA GLY A 95 -8.01 -4.95 2.72
C GLY A 95 -8.60 -6.35 2.53
N LEU A 96 -8.32 -7.01 1.40
CA LEU A 96 -8.79 -8.37 1.11
C LEU A 96 -8.19 -9.40 2.07
N THR A 97 -6.88 -9.29 2.37
CA THR A 97 -6.21 -10.10 3.39
C THR A 97 -6.91 -9.95 4.75
N GLN A 98 -7.08 -8.71 5.22
CA GLN A 98 -7.74 -8.45 6.51
C GLN A 98 -9.20 -8.94 6.54
N LEU A 99 -9.91 -8.87 5.41
CA LEU A 99 -11.28 -9.36 5.32
C LEU A 99 -11.36 -10.87 5.51
N VAL A 100 -10.47 -11.61 4.83
CA VAL A 100 -10.39 -13.06 4.96
C VAL A 100 -9.99 -13.47 6.37
N GLU A 101 -9.08 -12.75 7.01
CA GLU A 101 -8.71 -12.99 8.42
C GLU A 101 -9.89 -12.73 9.37
N ALA A 102 -10.68 -11.69 9.12
CA ALA A 102 -11.81 -11.31 9.96
C ALA A 102 -13.06 -12.18 9.75
N ASP A 103 -13.26 -12.71 8.54
CA ASP A 103 -14.45 -13.48 8.17
C ASP A 103 -14.13 -14.58 7.13
N PRO A 104 -13.94 -15.83 7.59
CA PRO A 104 -13.57 -16.95 6.73
C PRO A 104 -14.58 -17.28 5.61
N ARG A 105 -15.80 -16.71 5.63
CA ARG A 105 -16.79 -16.91 4.55
C ARG A 105 -16.31 -16.36 3.21
N TYR A 106 -15.38 -15.40 3.21
CA TYR A 106 -14.82 -14.83 1.99
C TYR A 106 -13.68 -15.66 1.38
N VAL A 107 -13.17 -16.70 2.06
CA VAL A 107 -12.04 -17.51 1.57
C VAL A 107 -12.28 -18.02 0.15
N ASP A 108 -13.43 -18.63 -0.11
CA ASP A 108 -13.71 -19.31 -1.38
C ASP A 108 -13.91 -18.35 -2.57
N SER A 109 -14.20 -17.08 -2.31
CA SER A 109 -14.37 -16.05 -3.35
C SER A 109 -13.13 -15.18 -3.52
N VAL A 110 -12.54 -14.74 -2.41
CA VAL A 110 -11.43 -13.77 -2.40
C VAL A 110 -10.09 -14.44 -2.73
N ILE A 111 -9.77 -15.59 -2.14
CA ILE A 111 -8.46 -16.23 -2.35
C ILE A 111 -8.21 -16.61 -3.82
N PRO A 112 -9.18 -17.21 -4.55
CA PRO A 112 -9.00 -17.46 -5.99
C PRO A 112 -8.80 -16.18 -6.80
N ALA A 113 -9.54 -15.10 -6.48
CA ALA A 113 -9.40 -13.82 -7.17
C ALA A 113 -8.03 -13.18 -6.91
N MET A 114 -7.54 -13.23 -5.67
CA MET A 114 -6.18 -12.80 -5.32
C MET A 114 -5.13 -13.60 -6.13
N HIS A 115 -5.22 -14.93 -6.17
CA HIS A 115 -4.31 -15.75 -6.99
C HIS A 115 -4.36 -15.38 -8.47
N LYS A 116 -5.54 -15.13 -9.03
CA LYS A 116 -5.70 -14.73 -10.43
C LYS A 116 -4.98 -13.40 -10.73
N PHE A 117 -5.14 -12.41 -9.84
CA PHE A 117 -4.42 -11.15 -9.95
C PHE A 117 -2.91 -11.32 -9.77
N LEU A 118 -2.44 -12.10 -8.80
CA LEU A 118 -1.02 -12.30 -8.54
C LEU A 118 -0.31 -13.01 -9.70
N ASN A 119 -1.01 -13.89 -10.43
CA ASN A 119 -0.52 -14.45 -11.68
C ASN A 119 -0.38 -13.40 -12.79
N LEU A 120 -1.38 -12.52 -12.95
CA LEU A 120 -1.29 -11.41 -13.89
C LEU A 120 -0.15 -10.44 -13.52
N MET A 121 -0.06 -10.04 -12.24
CA MET A 121 0.99 -9.15 -11.73
C MET A 121 2.37 -9.72 -12.03
N ARG A 122 2.60 -11.03 -11.83
CA ARG A 122 3.87 -11.67 -12.20
C ARG A 122 4.17 -11.53 -13.69
N SER A 123 3.19 -11.73 -14.56
CA SER A 123 3.39 -11.57 -16.00
C SER A 123 3.75 -10.13 -16.37
N MET A 124 3.10 -9.14 -15.72
CA MET A 124 3.38 -7.72 -15.91
C MET A 124 4.76 -7.32 -15.39
N LEU A 125 5.15 -7.80 -14.21
CA LEU A 125 6.46 -7.53 -13.62
C LEU A 125 7.60 -8.13 -14.46
N ARG A 126 7.42 -9.35 -14.99
CA ARG A 126 8.36 -9.98 -15.93
C ARG A 126 8.45 -9.25 -17.27
N ASP A 127 7.37 -8.59 -17.67
CA ASP A 127 7.28 -7.73 -18.85
C ASP A 127 7.80 -6.33 -18.53
N ASN A 128 9.09 -6.25 -18.19
CA ASN A 128 9.79 -5.00 -17.89
C ASN A 128 9.10 -4.12 -16.84
N TYR A 129 8.65 -4.71 -15.73
CA TYR A 129 8.00 -4.01 -14.62
C TYR A 129 6.76 -3.21 -15.04
N ARG A 130 6.00 -3.69 -16.04
CA ARG A 130 4.80 -3.01 -16.53
C ARG A 130 3.81 -2.75 -15.40
N GLY A 131 3.33 -1.51 -15.30
CA GLY A 131 2.38 -1.07 -14.27
C GLY A 131 2.98 -0.90 -12.87
N TYR A 132 4.29 -1.13 -12.68
CA TYR A 132 4.97 -0.93 -11.41
C TYR A 132 5.65 0.45 -11.38
N THR A 133 4.81 1.47 -11.21
CA THR A 133 5.19 2.89 -11.25
C THR A 133 5.77 3.36 -9.92
N PHE A 134 6.17 4.64 -9.88
CA PHE A 134 6.76 5.31 -8.72
C PHE A 134 6.07 4.99 -7.39
N TRP A 135 4.74 5.08 -7.34
CA TRP A 135 3.98 4.87 -6.10
C TRP A 135 4.05 3.42 -5.61
N GLY A 136 3.95 2.47 -6.54
CA GLY A 136 4.15 1.06 -6.25
C GLY A 136 5.59 0.77 -5.80
N GLN A 137 6.59 1.35 -6.47
CA GLN A 137 8.00 1.12 -6.16
C GLN A 137 8.40 1.62 -4.77
N ALA A 138 7.92 2.80 -4.37
CA ALA A 138 8.16 3.35 -3.04
C ALA A 138 7.54 2.50 -1.92
N ARG A 139 6.41 1.84 -2.21
CA ARG A 139 5.55 1.16 -1.22
C ARG A 139 5.43 -0.35 -1.47
N SER A 140 6.41 -0.94 -2.15
CA SER A 140 6.47 -2.35 -2.55
C SER A 140 6.25 -3.34 -1.40
N HIS A 141 6.73 -2.96 -0.23
CA HIS A 141 6.67 -3.72 1.00
C HIS A 141 5.22 -3.98 1.48
N ASP A 142 4.24 -3.17 1.07
CA ASP A 142 2.82 -3.44 1.33
C ASP A 142 2.32 -4.69 0.59
N MET A 143 2.64 -4.80 -0.71
CA MET A 143 2.29 -5.99 -1.48
C MET A 143 3.12 -7.21 -1.05
N ILE A 144 4.38 -7.02 -0.64
CA ILE A 144 5.22 -8.11 -0.12
C ILE A 144 4.62 -8.70 1.16
N ILE A 145 4.02 -7.89 2.04
CA ILE A 145 3.28 -8.40 3.22
C ILE A 145 2.13 -9.31 2.78
N VAL A 146 1.33 -8.90 1.79
CA VAL A 146 0.24 -9.72 1.24
C VAL A 146 0.78 -11.04 0.67
N LEU A 147 1.87 -10.99 -0.11
CA LEU A 147 2.48 -12.17 -0.72
C LEU A 147 2.98 -13.17 0.34
N GLN A 148 3.60 -12.68 1.42
CA GLN A 148 4.03 -13.50 2.55
C GLN A 148 2.83 -14.13 3.24
N TRP A 149 1.76 -13.37 3.48
CA TRP A 149 0.53 -13.88 4.08
C TRP A 149 -0.15 -14.96 3.20
N MET A 150 -0.23 -14.72 1.89
CA MET A 150 -0.74 -15.70 0.93
C MET A 150 0.10 -16.97 0.92
N TYR A 151 1.43 -16.86 1.01
CA TYR A 151 2.32 -18.01 1.08
C TYR A 151 2.10 -18.85 2.35
N GLU A 152 1.89 -18.18 3.48
CA GLU A 152 1.76 -18.86 4.78
C GLU A 152 0.39 -19.52 4.96
N ASN A 153 -0.68 -18.91 4.45
CA ASN A 153 -2.05 -19.35 4.73
C ASN A 153 -2.73 -20.03 3.54
N TYR A 154 -2.46 -19.57 2.32
CA TYR A 154 -3.18 -19.98 1.12
C TYR A 154 -2.27 -20.15 -0.12
N PRO A 155 -1.13 -20.88 -0.06
CA PRO A 155 -0.17 -20.92 -1.16
C PRO A 155 -0.73 -21.60 -2.41
N GLY A 156 -1.63 -22.57 -2.25
CA GLY A 156 -2.16 -23.41 -3.32
C GLY A 156 -1.04 -24.00 -4.18
N ASN A 157 -1.23 -24.01 -5.50
CA ASN A 157 -0.19 -24.38 -6.47
C ASN A 157 0.61 -23.17 -6.98
N ASN A 158 0.57 -22.02 -6.29
CA ASN A 158 1.14 -20.76 -6.74
C ASN A 158 2.40 -20.35 -5.98
N THR A 159 3.02 -21.25 -5.19
CA THR A 159 4.22 -20.92 -4.40
C THR A 159 5.32 -20.23 -5.21
N GLU A 160 5.64 -20.73 -6.41
CA GLU A 160 6.64 -20.10 -7.29
C GLU A 160 6.22 -18.68 -7.70
N VAL A 161 4.93 -18.48 -8.01
CA VAL A 161 4.39 -17.17 -8.40
C VAL A 161 4.52 -16.17 -7.25
N LEU A 162 4.24 -16.60 -6.01
CA LEU A 162 4.34 -15.75 -4.83
C LEU A 162 5.78 -15.31 -4.57
N PHE A 163 6.74 -16.24 -4.58
CA PHE A 163 8.16 -15.91 -4.40
C PHE A 163 8.73 -15.05 -5.53
N ASP A 164 8.37 -15.35 -6.76
CA ASP A 164 8.86 -14.59 -7.91
C ASP A 164 8.33 -13.15 -7.91
N ASN A 165 7.06 -12.94 -7.53
CA ASN A 165 6.52 -11.61 -7.29
C ASN A 165 7.26 -10.87 -6.18
N MET A 166 7.54 -11.51 -5.03
CA MET A 166 8.30 -10.86 -3.95
C MET A 166 9.69 -10.42 -4.42
N ARG A 167 10.38 -11.27 -5.19
CA ARG A 167 11.68 -10.97 -5.78
C ARG A 167 11.59 -9.78 -6.76
N LEU A 168 10.70 -9.85 -7.75
CA LEU A 168 10.55 -8.83 -8.78
C LEU A 168 10.16 -7.47 -8.20
N LEU A 169 9.21 -7.43 -7.25
CA LEU A 169 8.83 -6.19 -6.58
C LEU A 169 10.02 -5.57 -5.86
N ASN A 170 10.78 -6.39 -5.12
CA ASN A 170 11.95 -5.90 -4.38
C ASN A 170 13.09 -5.42 -5.30
N GLU A 171 13.30 -6.07 -6.45
CA GLU A 171 14.36 -5.71 -7.40
C GLU A 171 14.20 -4.30 -8.00
N ALA A 172 12.97 -3.88 -8.26
CA ALA A 172 12.68 -2.55 -8.83
C ALA A 172 12.04 -1.59 -7.80
N ALA A 173 12.07 -1.92 -6.52
CA ALA A 173 11.61 -1.03 -5.46
C ALA A 173 12.61 0.09 -5.18
N TYR A 174 12.13 1.11 -4.46
CA TYR A 174 13.03 2.07 -3.82
C TYR A 174 13.90 1.35 -2.80
N ASP A 175 15.22 1.54 -2.89
CA ASP A 175 16.15 1.03 -1.89
C ASP A 175 16.14 1.95 -0.66
N TRP A 176 15.18 1.71 0.23
CA TRP A 176 15.09 2.42 1.50
C TRP A 176 16.32 2.20 2.39
N SER A 177 17.05 1.10 2.19
CA SER A 177 18.27 0.87 2.94
C SER A 177 19.41 1.79 2.53
N TYR A 178 19.44 2.19 1.25
CA TYR A 178 20.29 3.25 0.73
C TYR A 178 19.92 4.62 1.34
N TYR A 179 18.62 4.95 1.38
CA TYR A 179 18.19 6.25 1.93
C TYR A 179 18.47 6.40 3.43
N PHE A 180 18.40 5.30 4.20
CA PHE A 180 18.72 5.29 5.63
C PHE A 180 20.21 5.13 5.95
N ARG A 181 21.09 5.56 5.05
CA ARG A 181 22.53 5.68 5.31
C ARG A 181 22.86 7.05 5.87
N GLU A 182 23.87 7.12 6.73
CA GLU A 182 24.29 8.37 7.39
C GLU A 182 24.70 9.46 6.39
N ASP A 183 25.28 9.07 5.26
CA ASP A 183 25.73 9.99 4.21
C ASP A 183 24.64 10.41 3.21
N VAL A 184 23.42 9.86 3.34
CA VAL A 184 22.28 10.11 2.44
C VAL A 184 21.11 10.73 3.18
N PHE A 185 20.79 10.25 4.38
CA PHE A 185 19.63 10.71 5.13
C PHE A 185 19.80 12.16 5.60
N PRO A 186 18.83 13.06 5.33
CA PRO A 186 18.95 14.47 5.69
C PRO A 186 18.74 14.70 7.19
N MET A 187 19.80 14.70 8.00
CA MET A 187 19.72 14.97 9.45
C MET A 187 19.54 16.47 9.82
N GLN A 188 19.13 17.29 8.85
CA GLN A 188 18.95 18.74 8.98
C GLN A 188 17.58 19.13 8.45
N ASP A 189 17.17 20.38 8.65
CA ASP A 189 15.94 20.89 8.06
C ASP A 189 16.07 20.93 6.53
N LEU A 190 15.24 20.16 5.81
CA LEU A 190 15.26 20.08 4.35
C LEU A 190 14.95 21.43 3.69
N GLU A 191 14.27 22.35 4.37
CA GLU A 191 14.03 23.71 3.86
C GLU A 191 15.33 24.53 3.75
N THR A 192 16.39 24.12 4.46
CA THR A 192 17.71 24.76 4.41
C THR A 192 18.65 24.11 3.41
N LEU A 193 18.22 23.00 2.79
CA LEU A 193 18.99 22.23 1.83
C LEU A 193 18.47 22.46 0.40
N PRO A 194 19.34 22.38 -0.62
CA PRO A 194 18.87 22.38 -2.00
C PRO A 194 17.94 21.17 -2.24
N VAL A 195 16.96 21.35 -3.11
CA VAL A 195 16.10 20.26 -3.57
C VAL A 195 16.93 19.32 -4.44
N ASP A 196 16.91 18.03 -4.11
CA ASP A 196 17.45 16.96 -4.95
C ASP A 196 16.29 16.12 -5.45
N ASP A 197 15.91 16.33 -6.72
CA ASP A 197 14.80 15.62 -7.35
C ASP A 197 15.02 14.09 -7.36
N SER A 198 16.27 13.62 -7.30
CA SER A 198 16.58 12.19 -7.24
C SER A 198 16.17 11.54 -5.92
N LEU A 199 16.01 12.33 -4.87
CA LEU A 199 15.55 11.89 -3.54
C LEU A 199 14.06 12.14 -3.31
N GLY A 200 13.36 12.83 -4.22
CA GLY A 200 11.99 13.29 -4.00
C GLY A 200 11.01 12.18 -3.60
N GLY A 201 11.15 10.97 -4.13
CA GLY A 201 10.30 9.84 -3.72
C GLY A 201 10.60 9.27 -2.34
N PHE A 202 11.83 9.42 -1.86
CA PHE A 202 12.21 9.06 -0.50
C PHE A 202 11.80 10.13 0.51
N GLU A 203 11.94 11.40 0.12
CA GLU A 203 11.62 12.56 0.95
C GLU A 203 10.12 12.85 1.03
N HIS A 204 9.30 12.21 0.19
CA HIS A 204 7.85 12.28 0.29
C HIS A 204 7.39 11.68 1.64
N GLY A 205 6.81 12.49 2.52
CA GLY A 205 6.59 12.15 3.93
C GLY A 205 5.75 10.90 4.15
N VAL A 206 4.75 10.68 3.30
CA VAL A 206 3.92 9.46 3.36
C VAL A 206 4.70 8.22 2.89
N ASN A 207 5.60 8.38 1.91
CA ASN A 207 6.44 7.27 1.44
C ASN A 207 7.40 6.86 2.53
N LEU A 208 8.11 7.83 3.12
CA LEU A 208 9.00 7.61 4.24
C LEU A 208 8.27 6.92 5.40
N GLY A 209 7.11 7.46 5.81
CA GLY A 209 6.35 6.92 6.93
C GLY A 209 5.94 5.46 6.73
N GLN A 210 5.50 5.10 5.52
CA GLN A 210 5.19 3.70 5.21
C GLN A 210 6.46 2.84 5.15
N ALA A 211 7.54 3.38 4.59
CA ALA A 211 8.80 2.67 4.39
C ALA A 211 9.58 2.34 5.65
N LEU A 212 9.20 2.88 6.81
CA LEU A 212 9.78 2.49 8.10
C LEU A 212 9.69 0.97 8.37
N LYS A 213 8.74 0.26 7.74
CA LYS A 213 8.62 -1.21 7.82
C LYS A 213 9.38 -1.98 6.73
N SER A 214 9.92 -1.30 5.71
CA SER A 214 10.47 -1.92 4.49
C SER A 214 11.55 -2.95 4.79
N GLY A 215 12.57 -2.60 5.56
CA GLY A 215 13.68 -3.52 5.85
C GLY A 215 13.24 -4.72 6.70
N ALA A 216 12.27 -4.57 7.61
CA ALA A 216 11.71 -5.70 8.36
C ALA A 216 10.96 -6.68 7.44
N VAL A 217 10.15 -6.16 6.53
CA VAL A 217 9.40 -6.95 5.54
C VAL A 217 10.33 -7.68 4.58
N VAL A 218 11.32 -6.97 4.02
CA VAL A 218 12.26 -7.53 3.04
C VAL A 218 13.20 -8.55 3.68
N ARG A 219 13.67 -8.29 4.90
CA ARG A 219 14.53 -9.24 5.62
C ARG A 219 13.88 -10.59 5.82
N ARG A 220 12.55 -10.65 6.01
CA ARG A 220 11.84 -11.92 6.28
C ARG A 220 12.07 -12.98 5.20
N PHE A 221 12.19 -12.58 3.94
CA PHE A 221 12.39 -13.52 2.82
C PHE A 221 13.80 -13.50 2.22
N THR A 222 14.55 -12.40 2.41
CA THR A 222 15.95 -12.31 1.93
C THR A 222 16.98 -12.81 2.94
N HIS A 223 16.61 -12.88 4.22
CA HIS A 223 17.51 -13.15 5.34
C HIS A 223 18.71 -12.18 5.42
N ASN A 224 18.59 -10.99 4.82
CA ASN A 224 19.65 -10.00 4.85
C ASN A 224 19.67 -9.24 6.18
N ASP A 225 20.59 -9.61 7.06
CA ASP A 225 20.74 -9.00 8.39
C ASP A 225 21.24 -7.54 8.35
N THR A 226 21.82 -7.07 7.25
CA THR A 226 22.23 -5.65 7.13
C THR A 226 21.03 -4.70 7.18
N LEU A 227 19.84 -5.18 6.84
CA LEU A 227 18.60 -4.40 6.91
C LEU A 227 18.17 -4.07 8.35
N LEU A 228 18.64 -4.82 9.36
CA LEU A 228 18.27 -4.58 10.76
C LEU A 228 18.74 -3.21 11.25
N GLU A 229 20.00 -2.88 10.96
CA GLU A 229 20.60 -1.61 11.37
C GLU A 229 19.98 -0.45 10.59
N SER A 230 19.91 -0.59 9.26
CA SER A 230 19.29 0.41 8.39
C SER A 230 17.85 0.74 8.77
N THR A 231 17.02 -0.28 9.09
CA THR A 231 15.64 -0.07 9.55
C THR A 231 15.57 0.70 10.87
N ARG A 232 16.44 0.36 11.84
CA ARG A 232 16.49 1.06 13.13
C ARG A 232 16.94 2.51 12.96
N ASN A 233 17.93 2.75 12.10
CA ASN A 233 18.38 4.09 11.76
C ASN A 233 17.25 4.89 11.12
N GLY A 234 16.56 4.34 10.12
CA GLY A 234 15.42 4.98 9.48
C GLY A 234 14.33 5.41 10.46
N VAL A 235 13.91 4.52 11.37
CA VAL A 235 12.92 4.85 12.41
C VAL A 235 13.46 5.94 13.34
N ASN A 236 14.65 5.75 13.91
CA ASN A 236 15.20 6.67 14.90
C ASN A 236 15.43 8.07 14.31
N TRP A 237 16.05 8.15 13.13
CA TRP A 237 16.38 9.41 12.48
C TRP A 237 15.14 10.14 11.98
N THR A 238 14.14 9.41 11.45
CA THR A 238 12.86 10.02 11.05
C THR A 238 12.22 10.75 12.24
N PHE A 239 12.10 10.11 13.39
CA PHE A 239 11.48 10.75 14.56
C PHE A 239 12.38 11.75 15.27
N LEU A 240 13.70 11.61 15.16
CA LEU A 240 14.66 12.55 15.76
C LEU A 240 14.75 13.87 14.98
N TYR A 241 14.78 13.81 13.65
CA TYR A 241 15.05 14.98 12.80
C TYR A 241 13.80 15.55 12.11
N HIS A 242 12.78 14.71 11.91
CA HIS A 242 11.54 15.07 11.19
C HIS A 242 10.29 14.66 11.97
N GLY A 243 10.40 14.39 13.28
CA GLY A 243 9.29 13.96 14.12
C GLY A 243 8.77 15.07 15.04
N SER A 244 7.49 15.03 15.37
CA SER A 244 6.90 15.87 16.40
C SER A 244 6.78 15.13 17.75
N PRO A 245 6.66 15.85 18.88
CA PRO A 245 6.43 15.23 20.19
C PRO A 245 5.15 14.38 20.29
N SER A 246 4.18 14.60 19.38
CA SER A 246 2.97 13.77 19.29
C SER A 246 3.15 12.49 18.48
N GLY A 247 4.35 12.25 17.93
CA GLY A 247 4.65 11.07 17.11
C GLY A 247 4.23 11.19 15.65
N ALA A 248 4.03 12.41 15.13
CA ALA A 248 3.80 12.62 13.71
C ALA A 248 5.13 12.86 12.97
N ILE A 249 5.18 12.52 11.69
CA ILE A 249 6.25 12.96 10.78
C ILE A 249 5.85 14.34 10.24
N ILE A 250 6.77 15.29 10.35
CA ILE A 250 6.59 16.69 9.96
C ILE A 250 6.86 16.83 8.45
N GLY A 251 5.96 17.48 7.72
CA GLY A 251 6.14 17.73 6.29
C GLY A 251 4.87 18.24 5.60
N ASP A 252 5.04 18.79 4.41
CA ASP A 252 3.97 19.17 3.47
C ASP A 252 4.26 18.60 2.08
N GLU A 253 3.80 17.36 1.84
CA GLU A 253 4.26 16.44 0.77
C GLU A 253 5.71 15.96 0.99
N ARG A 254 6.67 16.87 1.14
CA ARG A 254 8.07 16.58 1.50
C ARG A 254 8.25 16.64 3.02
N ILE A 255 9.09 15.79 3.58
CA ILE A 255 9.49 15.89 5.00
C ILE A 255 10.18 17.23 5.30
N SER A 256 9.99 17.75 6.50
CA SER A 256 10.60 18.99 6.97
C SER A 256 11.35 18.79 8.28
N GLY A 257 12.20 19.74 8.67
CA GLY A 257 12.88 19.71 9.97
C GLY A 257 11.95 20.00 11.14
N LEU A 258 12.52 20.17 12.33
CA LEU A 258 11.78 20.45 13.57
C LEU A 258 11.26 21.90 13.68
N SER A 259 11.34 22.67 12.60
CA SER A 259 10.87 24.06 12.55
C SER A 259 9.35 24.11 12.62
N PRO A 260 8.74 25.02 13.40
CA PRO A 260 7.28 25.15 13.46
C PRO A 260 6.68 25.83 12.21
N MET A 261 7.47 26.12 11.17
CA MET A 261 6.99 26.79 9.97
C MET A 261 6.20 25.87 9.02
N ARG A 262 6.49 24.57 9.03
CA ARG A 262 5.81 23.56 8.20
C ARG A 262 5.52 22.33 9.05
N GLY A 263 4.25 21.91 9.11
CA GLY A 263 3.77 20.75 9.87
C GLY A 263 3.42 21.07 11.32
#